data_AF-A0A644YIK0-F1
#
_entry.id   AF-A0A644YIK0-F1
#
_cell.length_a   1.000
_cell.length_b   1.000
_cell.length_c   1.000
_cell.angle_alpha   90.00
_cell.angle_beta   90.00
_cell.angle_gamma   90.00
#
_symmetry.space_group_name_H-M   'P 1'
#
loop_
_entity.id
_entity.type
_entity.pdbx_description
1 polymer ?
#
loop_
_entity_poly.entity_id
_entity_poly.type
_entity_poly.pdbx_seq_one_letter_code
_entity_poly.pdbx_strand_id
1 'polypeptide(L)'
;MVDFARNFGHQIAVTAGIDVAVGDAVIIMDSDLQDPPEVSLELIREWEQGWDVVYAQRRSRRDTVFKRLTAAAFYRILNSLSEIEIPKDTGDFRLIDAKVAHQLRQYREHDRFLRGMVAEIGFKQKPVLFDRHERHAGETGYPLKKMLRFAADGIMGFSSKPLQLISRVGWGMAALALLGIVYAIVRKLVFPEEVVSGWTFTIIAILFVGGVQTLMIGIIGSYVGRIYTQVKARPLYGVQATYGVPARTVAPTGYEDNAADTVRPAVPGDIT
;
A
#
# COMPACT_ATOMS: atom_id res chain seq x y z
N MET A 1 -1.56 -14.66 21.16
CA MET A 1 -2.67 -14.43 20.22
C MET A 1 -3.39 -13.14 20.59
N VAL A 2 -3.75 -12.33 19.59
CA VAL A 2 -4.55 -11.10 19.76
C VAL A 2 -5.90 -11.35 19.13
N ASP A 3 -6.97 -11.16 19.90
CA ASP A 3 -8.35 -11.24 19.45
C ASP A 3 -8.92 -9.82 19.28
N PHE A 4 -9.51 -9.54 18.13
CA PHE A 4 -9.96 -8.20 17.78
C PHE A 4 -11.42 -7.98 18.11
N ALA A 5 -11.77 -6.77 18.56
CA ALA A 5 -13.14 -6.38 18.82
C ALA A 5 -14.05 -6.39 17.57
N ARG A 6 -13.44 -6.38 16.37
CA ARG A 6 -14.11 -6.58 15.08
C ARG A 6 -13.09 -6.96 14.01
N ASN A 7 -13.54 -7.32 12.81
CA ASN A 7 -12.63 -7.54 11.69
C ASN A 7 -11.98 -6.22 11.22
N PHE A 8 -10.64 -6.16 11.24
CA PHE A 8 -9.83 -5.04 10.75
C PHE A 8 -9.06 -5.36 9.45
N GLY A 9 -9.17 -6.59 8.94
CA GLY A 9 -8.46 -7.03 7.74
C GLY A 9 -7.01 -7.46 7.98
N HIS A 10 -6.44 -8.07 6.93
CA HIS A 10 -5.17 -8.81 6.98
C HIS A 10 -3.96 -7.97 7.39
N GLN A 11 -3.72 -6.82 6.74
CA GLN A 11 -2.52 -6.00 7.00
C GLN A 11 -2.49 -5.45 8.44
N ILE A 12 -3.65 -5.14 9.00
CA ILE A 12 -3.79 -4.70 10.40
C ILE A 12 -3.59 -5.88 11.35
N ALA A 13 -4.10 -7.06 11.01
CA ALA A 13 -3.87 -8.28 11.77
C ALA A 13 -2.38 -8.62 11.92
N VAL A 14 -1.63 -8.57 10.81
CA VAL A 14 -0.18 -8.78 10.80
C VAL A 14 0.52 -7.72 11.68
N THR A 15 0.08 -6.46 11.61
CA THR A 15 0.65 -5.38 12.42
C THR A 15 0.46 -5.61 13.91
N ALA A 16 -0.73 -6.00 14.35
CA ALA A 16 -0.98 -6.33 15.75
C ALA A 16 -0.13 -7.52 16.21
N GLY A 17 0.09 -8.50 15.33
CA GLY A 17 1.01 -9.62 15.58
C GLY A 17 2.45 -9.14 15.78
N ILE A 18 2.94 -8.24 14.92
CA ILE A 18 4.27 -7.63 15.04
C ILE A 18 4.38 -6.82 16.33
N ASP A 19 3.34 -6.08 16.73
CA ASP A 19 3.31 -5.26 17.94
C ASP A 19 3.56 -6.10 19.19
N VAL A 20 2.95 -7.30 19.27
CA VAL A 20 3.05 -8.18 20.44
C VAL A 20 4.18 -9.21 20.40
N ALA A 21 4.88 -9.33 19.27
CA ALA A 21 5.97 -10.29 19.11
C ALA A 21 7.18 -9.97 20.03
N VAL A 22 7.81 -10.99 20.60
CA VAL A 22 8.92 -10.81 21.57
C VAL A 22 10.21 -11.55 21.20
N GLY A 23 10.25 -12.25 20.06
CA GLY A 23 11.44 -12.98 19.61
C GLY A 23 12.48 -12.08 18.93
N ASP A 24 13.70 -12.61 18.80
CA ASP A 24 14.81 -11.97 18.08
C ASP A 24 14.58 -11.88 16.56
N ALA A 25 13.66 -12.70 16.05
CA ALA A 25 13.11 -12.63 14.70
C ALA A 25 11.60 -12.91 14.72
N VAL A 26 10.88 -12.34 13.75
CA VAL A 26 9.44 -12.51 13.57
C VAL A 26 9.17 -13.09 12.19
N ILE A 27 8.52 -14.25 12.15
CA ILE A 27 8.05 -14.86 10.91
C ILE A 27 6.57 -14.52 10.72
N ILE A 28 6.25 -14.01 9.54
CA ILE A 28 4.90 -13.69 9.09
C ILE A 28 4.53 -14.75 8.06
N MET A 29 3.38 -15.40 8.23
CA MET A 29 2.93 -16.51 7.38
C MET A 29 1.40 -16.57 7.35
N ASP A 30 0.82 -16.92 6.20
CA ASP A 30 -0.61 -17.16 6.07
C ASP A 30 -0.99 -18.52 6.69
N SER A 31 -2.14 -18.58 7.38
CA SER A 31 -2.61 -19.81 8.03
C SER A 31 -3.33 -20.78 7.08
N ASP A 32 -3.30 -20.55 5.77
CA ASP A 32 -4.10 -21.28 4.77
C ASP A 32 -3.37 -22.52 4.20
N LEU A 33 -2.27 -22.93 4.83
CA LEU A 33 -1.39 -24.06 4.45
C LEU A 33 -0.78 -23.94 3.04
N GLN A 34 -0.96 -22.82 2.33
CA GLN A 34 -0.35 -22.65 1.02
C GLN A 34 1.12 -22.27 1.11
N ASP A 35 1.57 -21.80 2.28
CA ASP A 35 2.96 -21.45 2.56
C ASP A 35 3.59 -22.59 3.38
N PRO A 36 4.58 -23.33 2.84
CA PRO A 36 5.15 -24.49 3.51
C PRO A 36 5.90 -24.04 4.77
N PRO A 37 5.54 -24.52 5.98
CA PRO A 37 6.23 -24.16 7.21
C PRO A 37 7.73 -24.44 7.17
N GLU A 38 8.17 -25.43 6.40
CA GLU A 38 9.57 -25.83 6.23
C GLU A 38 10.44 -24.70 5.66
N VAL A 39 9.88 -23.84 4.81
CA VAL A 39 10.59 -22.66 4.26
C VAL A 39 11.01 -21.72 5.38
N SER A 40 10.31 -21.70 6.52
CA SER A 40 10.71 -20.92 7.69
C SER A 40 12.11 -21.27 8.17
N LEU A 41 12.52 -22.54 8.06
CA LEU A 41 13.86 -22.98 8.44
C LEU A 41 14.93 -22.40 7.51
N GLU A 42 14.61 -22.26 6.22
CA GLU A 42 15.50 -21.60 5.26
C GLU A 42 15.59 -20.10 5.51
N LEU A 43 14.47 -19.45 5.84
CA LEU A 43 14.45 -18.04 6.22
C LEU A 43 15.33 -17.78 7.45
N ILE A 44 15.26 -18.64 8.47
CA ILE A 44 16.08 -18.54 9.69
C ILE A 44 17.57 -18.69 9.37
N ARG A 45 17.96 -19.69 8.56
CA ARG A 45 19.37 -19.88 8.16
C ARG A 45 19.96 -18.67 7.46
N GLU A 46 19.16 -17.99 6.65
CA GLU A 46 19.59 -16.78 5.96
C GLU A 46 19.65 -15.57 6.93
N TRP A 47 18.71 -15.47 7.86
CA TRP A 47 18.77 -14.47 8.91
C TRP A 47 20.03 -14.62 9.79
N GLU A 48 20.39 -15.86 10.16
CA GLU A 48 21.62 -16.17 10.89
C GLU A 48 22.90 -15.80 10.13
N GLN A 49 22.86 -15.69 8.80
CA GLN A 49 23.96 -15.18 7.98
C GLN A 49 24.08 -13.64 8.00
N GLY A 50 23.18 -12.94 8.71
CA GLY A 50 23.21 -11.49 8.88
C GLY A 50 22.32 -10.71 7.92
N TRP A 51 21.31 -11.36 7.32
CA TRP A 51 20.25 -10.69 6.55
C TRP A 51 19.13 -10.25 7.49
N ASP A 52 18.72 -8.99 7.39
CA ASP A 52 17.76 -8.38 8.32
C ASP A 52 16.30 -8.71 7.95
N VAL A 53 16.06 -8.90 6.65
CA VAL A 53 14.77 -9.29 6.08
C VAL A 53 14.99 -10.42 5.09
N VAL A 54 14.32 -11.54 5.30
CA VAL A 54 14.36 -12.67 4.37
C VAL A 54 12.94 -12.98 3.93
N TYR A 55 12.67 -12.92 2.64
CA TYR A 55 11.30 -13.12 2.12
C TYR A 55 11.22 -14.33 1.20
N ALA A 56 10.12 -15.06 1.32
CA ALA A 56 9.84 -16.20 0.46
C ALA A 56 9.36 -15.70 -0.91
N GLN A 57 10.12 -16.01 -1.96
CA GLN A 57 9.82 -15.67 -3.33
C GLN A 57 9.53 -16.94 -4.13
N ARG A 58 8.48 -16.92 -4.94
CA ARG A 58 8.12 -18.07 -5.76
C ARG A 58 9.11 -18.23 -6.91
N ARG A 59 9.50 -19.48 -7.18
CA ARG A 59 10.34 -19.85 -8.34
C ARG A 59 9.55 -19.83 -9.66
N SER A 60 8.96 -18.68 -9.99
CA SER A 60 8.19 -18.35 -11.21
C SER A 60 6.98 -19.23 -11.56
N ARG A 61 5.92 -18.59 -12.05
CA ARG A 61 4.79 -19.24 -12.73
C ARG A 61 5.13 -19.40 -14.22
N ARG A 62 4.79 -20.56 -14.81
CA ARG A 62 4.65 -20.68 -16.26
C ARG A 62 3.43 -19.88 -16.71
N ASP A 63 3.58 -18.56 -16.89
CA ASP A 63 2.54 -17.70 -17.47
C ASP A 63 2.61 -17.70 -19.00
N THR A 64 1.44 -17.71 -19.66
CA THR A 64 1.30 -17.59 -21.11
C THR A 64 1.90 -16.25 -21.60
N VAL A 65 2.53 -16.24 -22.78
CA VAL A 65 3.26 -15.07 -23.32
C VAL A 65 2.43 -13.77 -23.29
N PHE A 66 1.12 -13.84 -23.55
CA PHE A 66 0.20 -12.70 -23.52
C PHE A 66 0.00 -12.11 -22.11
N LYS A 67 -0.14 -12.96 -21.09
CA LYS A 67 -0.21 -12.54 -19.68
C LYS A 67 1.12 -11.92 -19.24
N ARG A 68 2.24 -12.46 -19.71
CA ARG A 68 3.58 -11.93 -19.42
C ARG A 68 3.79 -10.52 -19.99
N LEU A 69 3.32 -10.27 -21.21
CA LEU A 69 3.48 -8.96 -21.86
C LEU A 69 2.59 -7.89 -21.21
N THR A 70 1.30 -8.19 -21.01
CA THR A 70 0.36 -7.26 -20.37
C THR A 70 0.72 -6.98 -18.92
N ALA A 71 1.13 -8.01 -18.16
CA ALA A 71 1.67 -7.82 -16.82
C ALA A 71 2.97 -7.00 -16.85
N ALA A 72 3.90 -7.26 -17.78
CA ALA A 72 5.16 -6.50 -17.85
C ALA A 72 4.94 -5.01 -18.15
N ALA A 73 4.02 -4.67 -19.06
CA ALA A 73 3.66 -3.29 -19.35
C ALA A 73 2.98 -2.62 -18.14
N PHE A 74 2.03 -3.31 -17.52
CA PHE A 74 1.35 -2.85 -16.30
C PHE A 74 2.33 -2.62 -15.14
N TYR A 75 3.21 -3.59 -14.86
CA TYR A 75 4.22 -3.47 -13.81
C TYR A 75 5.31 -2.44 -14.14
N ARG A 76 5.61 -2.16 -15.42
CA ARG A 76 6.51 -1.07 -15.80
C ARG A 76 5.92 0.30 -15.49
N ILE A 77 4.63 0.50 -15.80
CA ILE A 77 3.91 1.74 -15.48
C ILE A 77 3.76 1.87 -13.95
N LEU A 78 3.43 0.77 -13.27
CA LEU A 78 3.33 0.77 -11.82
C LEU A 78 4.68 1.06 -11.16
N ASN A 79 5.77 0.45 -11.61
CA ASN A 79 7.11 0.71 -11.06
C ASN A 79 7.61 2.11 -11.39
N SER A 80 7.26 2.70 -12.53
CA SER A 80 7.63 4.09 -12.83
C SER A 80 6.85 5.10 -11.96
N LEU A 81 5.64 4.72 -11.52
CA LEU A 81 4.77 5.50 -10.65
C LEU A 81 4.93 5.18 -9.16
N SER A 82 5.52 4.04 -8.80
CA SER A 82 5.94 3.70 -7.45
C SER A 82 7.30 4.36 -7.17
N GLU A 83 7.53 4.82 -5.95
CA GLU A 83 8.87 5.24 -5.49
C GLU A 83 9.65 4.06 -4.90
N ILE A 84 8.94 2.99 -4.52
CA ILE A 84 9.50 1.83 -3.84
C ILE A 84 9.55 0.64 -4.80
N GLU A 85 10.71 0.00 -4.91
CA GLU A 85 10.91 -1.22 -5.70
C GLU A 85 10.31 -2.43 -4.95
N ILE A 86 9.09 -2.81 -5.31
CA ILE A 86 8.42 -3.98 -4.70
C ILE A 86 8.90 -5.25 -5.43
N PRO A 87 9.52 -6.22 -4.74
CA PRO A 87 9.93 -7.47 -5.37
C PRO A 87 8.72 -8.24 -5.91
N LYS A 88 8.76 -8.56 -7.22
CA LYS A 88 7.68 -9.30 -7.91
C LYS A 88 7.56 -10.72 -7.38
N ASP A 89 6.35 -11.28 -7.42
CA ASP A 89 6.03 -12.67 -7.05
C ASP A 89 6.36 -13.06 -5.59
N THR A 90 6.39 -12.07 -4.71
CA THR A 90 6.55 -12.27 -3.27
C THR A 90 5.20 -12.42 -2.58
N GLY A 91 5.13 -13.32 -1.60
CA GLY A 91 4.01 -13.39 -0.66
C GLY A 91 4.20 -12.41 0.50
N ASP A 92 3.29 -12.48 1.48
CA ASP A 92 3.54 -11.85 2.78
C ASP A 92 4.50 -12.69 3.63
N PHE A 93 4.71 -13.96 3.25
CA PHE A 93 5.64 -14.88 3.91
C PHE A 93 7.08 -14.36 3.95
N ARG A 94 7.52 -13.98 5.15
CA ARG A 94 8.86 -13.42 5.41
C ARG A 94 9.27 -13.58 6.86
N LEU A 95 10.57 -13.50 7.09
CA LEU A 95 11.19 -13.28 8.37
C LEU A 95 11.72 -11.85 8.42
N ILE A 96 11.45 -11.15 9.52
CA ILE A 96 12.03 -9.84 9.85
C ILE A 96 12.78 -9.93 11.18
N ASP A 97 13.96 -9.34 11.24
CA ASP A 97 14.74 -9.19 12.48
C ASP A 97 13.99 -8.32 13.51
N ALA A 98 14.22 -8.55 14.80
CA ALA A 98 13.62 -7.77 15.88
C ALA A 98 13.83 -6.26 15.72
N LYS A 99 14.98 -5.81 15.20
CA LYS A 99 15.21 -4.38 14.95
C LYS A 99 14.33 -3.82 13.83
N VAL A 100 14.05 -4.61 12.79
CA VAL A 100 13.15 -4.24 11.70
C VAL A 100 11.70 -4.22 12.20
N ALA A 101 11.32 -5.23 12.99
CA ALA A 101 10.03 -5.27 13.66
C ALA A 101 9.82 -4.03 14.55
N HIS A 102 10.83 -3.64 15.34
CA HIS A 102 10.76 -2.46 16.18
C HIS A 102 10.54 -1.16 15.38
N GLN A 103 11.24 -0.99 14.26
CA GLN A 103 11.01 0.15 13.36
C GLN A 103 9.59 0.14 12.81
N LEU A 104 9.10 -1.00 12.32
CA LEU A 104 7.75 -1.15 11.77
C LEU A 104 6.63 -0.78 12.76
N ARG A 105 6.84 -1.00 14.08
CA ARG A 105 5.90 -0.61 15.14
C ARG A 105 5.73 0.90 15.27
N GLN A 106 6.68 1.69 14.80
CA GLN A 106 6.59 3.16 14.85
C GLN A 106 5.70 3.71 13.74
N TYR A 107 5.57 2.98 12.63
CA TYR A 107 4.74 3.38 11.50
C TYR A 107 3.29 3.06 11.81
N ARG A 108 2.46 4.10 11.95
CA ARG A 108 1.01 3.98 12.25
C ARG A 108 0.11 4.50 11.12
N GLU A 109 0.56 4.31 9.89
CA GLU A 109 -0.21 4.63 8.71
C GLU A 109 -1.47 3.76 8.62
N HIS A 110 -2.60 4.32 8.18
CA HIS A 110 -3.85 3.57 8.02
C HIS A 110 -3.90 2.76 6.71
N ASP A 111 -3.35 3.30 5.62
CA ASP A 111 -3.27 2.64 4.32
C ASP A 111 -2.05 1.70 4.25
N ARG A 112 -2.02 0.69 5.14
CA ARG A 112 -0.83 -0.15 5.34
C ARG A 112 -0.57 -1.06 4.15
N PHE A 113 0.67 -1.07 3.70
CA PHE A 113 1.20 -2.05 2.78
C PHE A 113 2.56 -2.50 3.27
N LEU A 114 2.57 -3.59 4.02
CA LEU A 114 3.75 -4.03 4.75
C LEU A 114 4.98 -4.21 3.84
N ARG A 115 4.80 -4.66 2.60
CA ARG A 115 5.91 -4.86 1.67
C ARG A 115 6.57 -3.54 1.28
N GLY A 116 5.75 -2.52 1.00
CA GLY A 116 6.24 -1.17 0.71
C GLY A 116 6.92 -0.57 1.93
N MET A 117 6.31 -0.70 3.11
CA MET A 117 6.88 -0.21 4.36
C MET A 117 8.24 -0.85 4.68
N VAL A 118 8.37 -2.17 4.52
CA VAL A 118 9.65 -2.88 4.73
C VAL A 118 10.71 -2.42 3.73
N ALA A 119 10.34 -2.21 2.48
CA ALA A 119 11.27 -1.70 1.47
C ALA A 119 11.67 -0.23 1.71
N GLU A 120 10.76 0.61 2.22
CA GLU A 120 11.02 2.00 2.62
C GLU A 120 11.94 2.10 3.83
N ILE A 121 11.72 1.26 4.84
CA ILE A 121 12.54 1.20 6.06
C ILE A 121 14.00 0.78 5.73
N GLY A 122 14.21 0.03 4.65
CA GLY A 122 15.52 -0.38 4.17
C GLY A 122 15.99 -1.73 4.73
N PHE A 123 17.22 -1.76 5.26
CA PHE A 123 17.94 -2.96 5.74
C PHE A 123 18.37 -3.97 4.66
N LYS A 124 19.22 -4.93 5.06
CA LYS A 124 19.72 -5.98 4.17
C LYS A 124 18.61 -7.01 3.91
N GLN A 125 18.18 -7.12 2.65
CA GLN A 125 17.09 -8.03 2.26
C GLN A 125 17.58 -9.13 1.33
N LYS A 126 17.11 -10.37 1.52
CA LYS A 126 17.42 -11.50 0.63
C LYS A 126 16.18 -12.34 0.28
N PRO A 127 15.98 -12.70 -1.01
CA PRO A 127 14.97 -13.66 -1.40
C PRO A 127 15.40 -15.10 -1.09
N VAL A 128 14.47 -15.91 -0.58
CA VAL A 128 14.57 -17.38 -0.55
C VAL A 128 13.56 -17.95 -1.54
N LEU A 129 14.06 -18.71 -2.52
CA LEU A 129 13.23 -19.27 -3.58
C LEU A 129 12.57 -20.58 -3.14
N PHE A 130 11.25 -20.64 -3.17
CA PHE A 130 10.50 -21.86 -2.88
C PHE A 130 9.48 -22.22 -3.97
N ASP A 131 9.15 -23.51 -4.03
CA ASP A 131 8.11 -24.06 -4.88
C ASP A 131 6.82 -24.18 -4.04
N ARG A 132 5.75 -23.49 -4.46
CA ARG A 132 4.45 -23.56 -3.77
C ARG A 132 3.67 -24.76 -4.29
N HIS A 133 3.03 -25.51 -3.40
CA HIS A 133 2.08 -26.55 -3.80
C HIS A 133 0.98 -25.96 -4.70
N GLU A 134 0.66 -26.66 -5.80
CA GLU A 134 -0.41 -26.23 -6.72
C GLU A 134 -1.75 -26.16 -5.98
N ARG A 135 -2.58 -25.18 -6.33
CA ARG A 135 -3.94 -25.07 -5.78
C ARG A 135 -4.73 -26.30 -6.21
N HIS A 136 -5.29 -27.04 -5.25
CA HIS A 136 -6.22 -28.13 -5.53
C HIS A 136 -7.58 -27.68 -6.11
N ALA A 137 -7.89 -26.37 -6.12
CA ALA A 137 -9.04 -25.84 -6.85
C ALA A 137 -8.91 -24.34 -7.13
N GLY A 138 -9.27 -23.93 -8.35
CA GLY A 138 -9.65 -22.55 -8.68
C GLY A 138 -8.72 -21.81 -9.63
N GLU A 139 -9.15 -21.67 -10.88
CA GLU A 139 -8.68 -20.61 -11.78
C GLU A 139 -9.07 -19.24 -11.23
N THR A 140 -8.22 -18.65 -10.39
CA THR A 140 -8.37 -17.24 -10.02
C THR A 140 -7.41 -16.41 -10.85
N GLY A 141 -7.81 -16.17 -12.09
CA GLY A 141 -7.32 -15.02 -12.84
C GLY A 141 -7.77 -13.77 -12.09
N TYR A 142 -6.81 -12.96 -11.63
CA TYR A 142 -7.12 -11.67 -11.02
C TYR A 142 -7.88 -10.84 -12.05
N PRO A 143 -9.15 -10.47 -11.83
CA PRO A 143 -9.91 -9.72 -12.82
C PRO A 143 -9.27 -8.33 -12.98
N LEU A 144 -9.17 -7.85 -14.22
CA LEU A 144 -8.54 -6.58 -14.59
C LEU A 144 -9.01 -5.40 -13.71
N LYS A 145 -10.28 -5.37 -13.33
CA LYS A 145 -10.87 -4.37 -12.42
C LYS A 145 -10.24 -4.36 -11.02
N LYS A 146 -9.94 -5.54 -10.46
CA LYS A 146 -9.23 -5.65 -9.16
C LYS A 146 -7.78 -5.21 -9.29
N MET A 147 -7.11 -5.54 -10.40
CA MET A 147 -5.74 -5.07 -10.67
C MET A 147 -5.67 -3.54 -10.80
N LEU A 148 -6.60 -2.93 -11.54
CA LEU A 148 -6.67 -1.47 -11.72
C LEU A 148 -6.94 -0.75 -10.40
N ARG A 149 -7.85 -1.28 -9.57
CA ARG A 149 -8.11 -0.74 -8.24
C ARG A 149 -6.87 -0.83 -7.34
N PHE A 150 -6.22 -2.00 -7.30
CA PHE A 150 -5.00 -2.19 -6.53
C PHE A 150 -3.86 -1.27 -6.97
N ALA A 151 -3.69 -1.05 -8.28
CA ALA A 151 -2.73 -0.08 -8.80
C ALA A 151 -3.09 1.36 -8.40
N ALA A 152 -4.36 1.75 -8.50
CA ALA A 152 -4.80 3.07 -8.07
C ALA A 152 -4.54 3.29 -6.58
N ASP A 153 -4.85 2.30 -5.74
CA ASP A 153 -4.63 2.35 -4.29
C ASP A 153 -3.12 2.43 -3.96
N GLY A 154 -2.28 1.66 -4.67
CA GLY A 154 -0.83 1.68 -4.51
C GLY A 154 -0.17 2.98 -4.99
N ILE A 155 -0.55 3.48 -6.17
CA ILE A 155 -0.01 4.72 -6.74
C ILE A 155 -0.41 5.94 -5.89
N MET A 156 -1.67 6.00 -5.45
CA MET A 156 -2.15 7.10 -4.61
C MET A 156 -1.69 6.98 -3.15
N GLY A 157 -1.41 5.77 -2.67
CA GLY A 157 -0.99 5.51 -1.29
C GLY A 157 0.51 5.70 -1.06
N PHE A 158 1.34 5.39 -2.06
CA PHE A 158 2.81 5.35 -1.92
C PHE A 158 3.56 6.26 -2.88
N SER A 159 2.87 7.16 -3.60
CA SER A 159 3.57 8.13 -4.43
C SER A 159 2.89 9.50 -4.47
N SER A 160 3.73 10.52 -4.47
CA SER A 160 3.34 11.91 -4.74
C SER A 160 3.26 12.22 -6.24
N LYS A 161 3.72 11.31 -7.11
CA LYS A 161 3.78 11.50 -8.58
C LYS A 161 2.45 11.85 -9.24
N PRO A 162 1.28 11.29 -8.86
CA PRO A 162 -0.01 11.73 -9.40
C PRO A 162 -0.31 13.21 -9.14
N LEU A 163 -0.01 13.68 -7.93
CA LEU A 163 -0.18 15.09 -7.56
C LEU A 163 0.79 16.00 -8.33
N GLN A 164 2.03 15.55 -8.53
CA GLN A 164 3.01 16.27 -9.35
C GLN A 164 2.59 16.32 -10.83
N LEU A 165 2.00 15.26 -11.38
CA LEU A 165 1.52 15.23 -12.76
C LEU A 165 0.41 16.25 -12.98
N ILE A 166 -0.54 16.36 -12.06
CA ILE A 166 -1.58 17.39 -12.09
C ILE A 166 -0.98 18.78 -12.14
N SER A 167 0.02 19.03 -11.28
CA SER A 167 0.70 20.32 -11.23
C SER A 167 1.35 20.64 -12.58
N ARG A 168 2.01 19.67 -13.21
CA ARG A 168 2.61 19.82 -14.55
C ARG A 168 1.57 20.07 -15.65
N VAL A 169 0.45 19.35 -15.62
CA VAL A 169 -0.67 19.57 -16.56
C VAL A 169 -1.25 20.97 -16.37
N GLY A 170 -1.40 21.41 -15.12
CA GLY A 170 -1.88 22.76 -14.78
C GLY A 170 -0.96 23.84 -15.33
N TRP A 171 0.36 23.70 -15.17
CA TRP A 171 1.35 24.60 -15.77
C TRP A 171 1.26 24.63 -17.30
N GLY A 172 1.09 23.47 -17.95
CA GLY A 172 0.91 23.39 -19.40
C GLY A 172 -0.37 24.09 -19.88
N MET A 173 -1.48 23.90 -19.19
CA MET A 173 -2.75 24.58 -19.51
C MET A 173 -2.67 26.08 -19.26
N ALA A 174 -2.00 26.54 -18.19
CA ALA A 174 -1.79 27.95 -17.93
C ALA A 174 -0.96 28.62 -19.03
N ALA A 175 0.11 27.96 -19.50
CA ALA A 175 0.90 28.44 -20.63
C ALA A 175 0.08 28.52 -21.93
N LEU A 176 -0.72 27.49 -22.23
CA LEU A 176 -1.59 27.49 -23.41
C LEU A 176 -2.67 28.57 -23.34
N ALA A 177 -3.26 28.79 -22.16
CA ALA A 177 -4.22 29.85 -21.91
C ALA A 177 -3.59 31.24 -22.10
N LEU A 178 -2.37 31.44 -21.61
CA LEU A 178 -1.62 32.69 -21.79
C LEU A 178 -1.36 32.97 -23.28
N LEU A 179 -0.93 31.97 -24.05
CA LEU A 179 -0.75 32.10 -25.50
C LEU A 179 -2.07 32.41 -26.21
N GLY A 180 -3.16 31.76 -25.80
CA GLY A 180 -4.51 32.04 -26.30
C GLY A 180 -4.97 33.48 -26.03
N ILE A 181 -4.69 34.00 -24.82
CA ILE A 181 -4.99 35.39 -24.44
C ILE A 181 -4.18 36.37 -25.31
N VAL A 182 -2.87 36.15 -25.46
CA VAL A 182 -2.02 36.99 -26.31
C VAL A 182 -2.51 36.98 -27.75
N TYR A 183 -2.80 35.80 -28.31
CA TYR A 183 -3.36 35.66 -29.65
C TYR A 183 -4.69 36.42 -29.82
N ALA A 184 -5.61 36.27 -28.86
CA ALA A 184 -6.91 36.94 -28.90
C ALA A 184 -6.79 38.46 -28.83
N ILE A 185 -5.89 38.99 -27.99
CA ILE A 185 -5.61 40.43 -27.88
C ILE A 185 -5.02 40.95 -29.20
N VAL A 186 -4.00 40.29 -29.75
CA VAL A 186 -3.36 40.70 -31.01
C VAL A 186 -4.38 40.69 -32.16
N ARG A 187 -5.18 39.62 -32.30
CA ARG A 187 -6.24 39.56 -33.32
C ARG A 187 -7.26 40.68 -33.17
N LYS A 188 -7.69 40.99 -31.94
CA LYS A 188 -8.64 42.08 -31.67
C LYS A 188 -8.08 43.46 -32.02
N LEU A 189 -6.78 43.69 -31.81
CA LEU A 189 -6.15 44.99 -32.10
C LEU A 189 -5.85 45.18 -33.60
N VAL A 190 -5.51 44.11 -34.32
CA VAL A 190 -5.13 44.20 -35.75
C VAL A 190 -6.34 44.05 -36.68
N PHE A 191 -7.35 43.26 -36.30
CA PHE A 191 -8.52 42.96 -37.13
C PHE A 191 -9.84 43.16 -36.37
N PRO A 192 -10.20 44.39 -35.98
CA PRO A 192 -11.36 44.66 -35.12
C PRO A 192 -12.72 44.26 -35.72
N GLU A 193 -12.84 44.15 -37.05
CA GLU A 193 -14.11 43.87 -37.74
C GLU A 193 -14.37 42.37 -38.00
N GLU A 194 -13.36 41.50 -37.85
CA GLU A 194 -13.48 40.04 -38.08
C GLU A 194 -13.84 39.25 -36.81
N VAL A 195 -13.85 39.90 -35.65
CA VAL A 195 -14.01 39.21 -34.38
C VAL A 195 -15.50 39.14 -34.04
N VAL A 196 -16.15 38.04 -34.44
CA VAL A 196 -16.88 37.10 -33.56
C VAL A 196 -17.78 36.15 -34.38
N SER A 197 -17.43 34.86 -34.37
CA SER A 197 -18.31 33.77 -33.91
C SER A 197 -17.42 32.64 -33.40
N GLY A 198 -17.19 32.63 -32.08
CA GLY A 198 -16.30 31.69 -31.40
C GLY A 198 -17.01 30.82 -30.36
N TRP A 199 -18.34 30.87 -30.32
CA TRP A 199 -19.15 30.29 -29.24
C TRP A 199 -18.89 28.79 -29.04
N THR A 200 -18.79 28.03 -30.12
CA THR A 200 -18.47 26.59 -30.07
C THR A 200 -17.09 26.35 -29.46
N PHE A 201 -16.08 27.11 -29.87
CA PHE A 201 -14.72 27.02 -29.30
C PHE A 201 -14.70 27.45 -27.83
N THR A 202 -15.41 28.51 -27.47
CA THR A 202 -15.53 28.99 -26.09
C THR A 202 -16.21 27.97 -25.18
N ILE A 203 -17.31 27.34 -25.61
CA ILE A 203 -17.97 26.29 -24.84
C ILE A 203 -17.07 25.07 -24.69
N ILE A 204 -16.42 24.61 -25.77
CA ILE A 204 -15.50 23.48 -25.70
C ILE A 204 -14.34 23.79 -24.74
N ALA A 205 -13.78 25.00 -24.79
CA ALA A 205 -12.71 25.43 -23.89
C ALA A 205 -13.17 25.47 -22.43
N ILE A 206 -14.35 26.03 -22.15
CA ILE A 206 -14.92 26.09 -20.79
C ILE A 206 -15.18 24.68 -20.26
N LEU A 207 -15.81 23.81 -21.06
CA LEU A 207 -16.08 22.42 -20.66
C LEU A 207 -14.79 21.62 -20.46
N PHE A 208 -13.78 21.82 -21.31
CA PHE A 208 -12.49 21.16 -21.17
C PHE A 208 -11.76 21.62 -19.91
N VAL A 209 -11.65 22.94 -19.68
CA VAL A 209 -11.02 23.50 -18.48
C VAL A 209 -11.77 23.08 -17.22
N GLY A 210 -13.11 23.14 -17.23
CA GLY A 210 -13.94 22.70 -16.11
C GLY A 210 -13.82 21.20 -15.83
N GLY A 211 -13.73 20.38 -16.87
CA GLY A 211 -13.48 18.93 -16.76
C GLY A 211 -12.12 18.64 -16.14
N VAL A 212 -11.06 19.31 -16.60
CA VAL A 212 -9.73 19.16 -16.01
C VAL A 212 -9.70 19.66 -14.56
N GLN A 213 -10.27 20.83 -14.26
CA GLN A 213 -10.35 21.34 -12.89
C GLN A 213 -11.07 20.37 -11.95
N THR A 214 -12.18 19.79 -12.38
CA THR A 214 -12.93 18.80 -11.60
C THR A 214 -12.10 17.55 -11.34
N LEU A 215 -11.35 17.07 -12.33
CA LEU A 215 -10.40 15.97 -12.16
C LEU A 215 -9.29 16.31 -11.14
N MET A 216 -8.73 17.52 -11.23
CA MET A 216 -7.70 18.00 -10.30
C MET A 216 -8.21 18.06 -8.86
N ILE A 217 -9.40 18.63 -8.64
CA ILE A 217 -10.04 18.69 -7.32
C ILE A 217 -10.31 17.27 -6.79
N GLY A 218 -10.77 16.35 -7.64
CA GLY A 218 -10.98 14.95 -7.26
C GLY A 218 -9.72 14.28 -6.72
N ILE A 219 -8.57 14.52 -7.36
CA ILE A 219 -7.30 13.96 -6.91
C ILE A 219 -6.77 14.68 -5.67
N ILE A 220 -6.86 16.02 -5.60
CA ILE A 220 -6.50 16.75 -4.36
C ILE A 220 -7.35 16.26 -3.19
N GLY A 221 -8.66 16.06 -3.40
CA GLY A 221 -9.58 15.52 -2.41
C GLY A 221 -9.19 14.13 -1.91
N SER A 222 -8.60 13.28 -2.76
CA SER A 222 -8.12 11.95 -2.33
C SER A 222 -6.91 12.06 -1.40
N TYR A 223 -5.95 12.96 -1.68
CA TYR A 223 -4.82 13.23 -0.78
C TYR A 223 -5.26 13.90 0.52
N VAL A 224 -6.16 14.88 0.46
CA VAL A 224 -6.74 15.52 1.66
C VAL A 224 -7.46 14.50 2.52
N GLY A 225 -8.22 13.57 1.93
CA GLY A 225 -8.86 12.48 2.64
C GLY A 225 -7.88 11.55 3.36
N ARG A 226 -6.72 11.26 2.74
CA ARG A 226 -5.63 10.50 3.37
C ARG A 226 -5.01 11.28 4.53
N ILE A 227 -4.68 12.56 4.34
CA ILE A 227 -4.17 13.44 5.40
C ILE A 227 -5.16 13.49 6.57
N TYR A 228 -6.45 13.71 6.31
CA TYR A 228 -7.49 13.70 7.33
C TYR A 228 -7.55 12.38 8.11
N THR A 229 -7.34 11.25 7.43
CA THR A 229 -7.30 9.93 8.07
C THR A 229 -6.08 9.77 8.99
N GLN A 230 -4.92 10.26 8.57
CA GLN A 230 -3.70 10.21 9.39
C GLN A 230 -3.75 11.18 10.58
N VAL A 231 -4.22 12.42 10.37
CA VAL A 231 -4.32 13.46 11.42
C VAL A 231 -5.35 13.12 12.50
N LYS A 232 -6.37 12.32 12.17
CA LYS A 232 -7.33 11.80 13.16
C LYS A 232 -6.66 10.98 14.27
N ALA A 233 -5.43 10.48 14.06
CA ALA A 233 -4.63 9.74 15.03
C ALA A 233 -5.41 8.61 15.73
N ARG A 234 -6.32 7.94 15.01
CA ARG A 234 -7.07 6.81 15.55
C ARG A 234 -6.15 5.59 15.67
N PRO A 235 -6.31 4.76 16.71
CA PRO A 235 -5.63 3.48 16.78
C PRO A 235 -5.97 2.61 15.56
N LEU A 236 -5.00 1.83 15.09
CA LEU A 236 -5.16 0.96 13.93
C LEU A 236 -6.19 -0.17 14.17
N TYR A 237 -6.28 -0.66 15.40
CA TYR A 237 -7.17 -1.75 15.78
C TYR A 237 -7.62 -1.61 17.23
N GLY A 238 -8.73 -2.27 17.55
CA GLY A 238 -9.23 -2.46 18.91
C GLY A 238 -9.08 -3.94 19.30
N VAL A 239 -8.55 -4.18 20.50
CA VAL A 239 -8.34 -5.53 21.04
C VAL A 239 -9.51 -5.88 21.96
N GLN A 240 -10.06 -7.07 21.79
CA GLN A 240 -11.06 -7.65 22.69
C GLN A 240 -10.40 -8.47 23.80
N ALA A 241 -9.42 -9.31 23.43
CA ALA A 241 -8.68 -10.14 24.38
C ALA A 241 -7.28 -10.45 23.86
N THR A 242 -6.37 -10.77 24.76
CA THR A 242 -5.04 -11.30 24.43
C THR A 242 -4.76 -12.57 25.21
N TYR A 243 -4.19 -13.57 24.54
CA TYR A 243 -3.88 -14.87 25.11
C TYR A 243 -2.39 -15.16 24.96
N GLY A 244 -1.70 -15.43 26.07
CA GLY A 244 -0.27 -15.74 26.07
C GLY A 244 0.64 -14.59 25.60
N VAL A 245 0.20 -13.34 25.75
CA VAL A 245 0.98 -12.14 25.46
C VAL A 245 1.43 -11.52 26.80
N PRO A 246 2.72 -11.19 26.98
CA PRO A 246 3.17 -10.50 28.20
C PRO A 246 2.42 -9.17 28.37
N ALA A 247 1.97 -8.87 29.60
CA ALA A 247 1.13 -7.70 29.90
C ALA A 247 1.73 -6.35 29.43
N ARG A 248 3.06 -6.29 29.25
CA ARG A 248 3.80 -5.07 28.88
C ARG A 248 3.80 -4.73 27.39
N THR A 249 3.25 -5.58 26.53
CA THR A 249 3.42 -5.46 25.07
C THR A 249 2.21 -4.85 24.35
N VAL A 250 1.11 -4.61 25.06
CA VAL A 250 -0.14 -4.08 24.47
C VAL A 250 -0.43 -2.70 25.04
N ALA A 251 0.49 -1.76 24.85
CA ALA A 251 0.11 -0.35 24.91
C ALA A 251 -0.44 0.01 23.51
N PRO A 252 -1.75 0.24 23.35
CA PRO A 252 -2.22 0.95 22.17
C PRO A 252 -1.64 2.36 22.30
N THR A 253 -0.55 2.63 21.57
CA THR A 253 0.19 3.90 21.59
C THR A 253 -0.77 5.08 21.67
N GLY A 254 -0.82 5.73 22.85
CA GLY A 254 -1.68 6.87 23.15
C GLY A 254 -2.40 6.86 24.50
N TYR A 255 -2.46 5.73 25.22
CA TYR A 255 -3.00 5.69 26.58
C TYR A 255 -1.92 5.19 27.54
N GLU A 256 -1.52 6.02 28.50
CA GLU A 256 -0.67 5.57 29.60
C GLU A 256 -1.40 4.47 30.37
N ASP A 257 -0.67 3.38 30.58
CA ASP A 257 -1.17 2.13 31.15
C ASP A 257 -1.47 2.32 32.65
N ASN A 258 -2.74 2.59 32.97
CA ASN A 258 -3.31 2.44 34.31
C ASN A 258 -4.21 1.18 34.38
N ALA A 259 -3.84 0.08 33.70
CA ALA A 259 -4.61 -1.16 33.72
C ALA A 259 -3.87 -2.29 34.44
N ALA A 260 -3.83 -2.19 35.77
CA ALA A 260 -3.44 -3.29 36.64
C ALA A 260 -4.47 -4.45 36.72
N ASP A 261 -5.56 -4.45 35.93
CA ASP A 261 -6.76 -5.22 36.29
C ASP A 261 -7.40 -6.13 35.22
N THR A 262 -6.76 -6.44 34.09
CA THR A 262 -7.39 -7.33 33.07
C THR A 262 -6.60 -8.55 32.64
N VAL A 263 -5.77 -9.12 33.52
CA VAL A 263 -5.33 -10.52 33.36
C VAL A 263 -6.41 -11.43 33.93
N ARG A 264 -7.34 -11.91 33.08
CA ARG A 264 -8.21 -13.02 33.47
C ARG A 264 -7.41 -14.32 33.41
N PRO A 265 -7.33 -15.11 34.49
CA PRO A 265 -6.67 -16.40 34.45
C PRO A 265 -7.41 -17.34 33.49
N ALA A 266 -6.66 -18.19 32.79
CA ALA A 266 -7.22 -19.24 31.95
C ALA A 266 -8.12 -20.15 32.80
N VAL A 267 -9.37 -20.33 32.39
CA VAL A 267 -10.28 -21.30 33.00
C VAL A 267 -9.88 -22.69 32.50
N PRO A 268 -9.49 -23.64 33.37
CA PRO A 268 -9.27 -25.02 32.96
C PRO A 268 -10.61 -25.76 32.96
N GLY A 269 -10.97 -26.36 31.83
CA GLY A 269 -12.04 -27.36 31.76
C GLY A 269 -13.03 -27.14 30.62
N ASP A 270 -12.81 -27.85 29.51
CA ASP A 270 -13.79 -28.82 29.01
C ASP A 270 -13.12 -29.66 27.92
N ILE A 271 -12.57 -30.79 28.36
CA ILE A 271 -12.37 -31.96 27.52
C ILE A 271 -13.45 -32.95 27.99
N THR A 272 -14.55 -32.99 27.25
CA THR A 272 -15.43 -34.17 27.10
C THR A 272 -16.06 -34.10 25.71
#